data_AF-A0A3D5DGZ3-F1
#
_entry.id   AF-A0A3D5DGZ3-F1
#
_cell.length_a   1.000
_cell.length_b   1.000
_cell.length_c   1.000
_cell.angle_alpha   90.00
_cell.angle_beta   90.00
_cell.angle_gamma   90.00
#
_symmetry.space_group_name_H-M   'P 1'
#
loop_
_entity.id
_entity.type
_entity.pdbx_description
1 polymer ?
#
loop_
_entity_poly.entity_id
_entity_poly.type
_entity_poly.pdbx_seq_one_letter_code
_entity_poly.pdbx_strand_id
1 'polypeptide(L)'
;MRTTDIFENHDLIFDPGDPLNGSLYLCCSRNQTGPSSERLIETLRIAGIWSKSEPKLVPDEQRDSYKSQLEFIEAVSYVVGGKKFTIACFDHPKYPSDEERWGKWKTTFDRQYVRI
;
A
#
# COMPACT_ATOMS: atom_id res chain seq x y z
N MET A 1 -4.45 4.40 -12.93
CA MET A 1 -4.83 3.05 -12.48
C MET A 1 -6.18 3.18 -11.76
N ARG A 2 -7.15 2.29 -11.99
CA ARG A 2 -8.46 2.35 -11.33
C ARG A 2 -8.45 1.51 -10.04
N THR A 3 -9.34 1.83 -9.09
CA THR A 3 -9.59 1.03 -7.87
C THR A 3 -9.75 -0.45 -8.19
N THR A 4 -10.57 -0.75 -9.20
CA THR A 4 -10.85 -2.10 -9.68
C THR A 4 -9.57 -2.85 -10.08
N ASP A 5 -8.64 -2.18 -10.78
CA ASP A 5 -7.39 -2.80 -11.23
C ASP A 5 -6.48 -3.19 -10.05
N ILE A 6 -6.48 -2.40 -8.97
CA ILE A 6 -5.70 -2.66 -7.76
C ILE A 6 -6.25 -3.90 -7.06
N PHE A 7 -7.55 -3.90 -6.78
CA PHE A 7 -8.23 -5.00 -6.07
C PHE A 7 -8.35 -6.27 -6.89
N GLU A 8 -8.21 -6.26 -8.21
CA GLU A 8 -8.26 -7.50 -8.99
C GLU A 8 -6.87 -8.13 -9.16
N ASN A 9 -5.82 -7.31 -9.28
CA ASN A 9 -4.51 -7.80 -9.73
C ASN A 9 -3.41 -7.80 -8.65
N HIS A 10 -3.64 -7.19 -7.49
CA HIS A 10 -2.61 -7.00 -6.46
C HIS A 10 -3.05 -7.52 -5.11
N ASP A 11 -2.18 -8.19 -4.36
CA ASP A 11 -2.37 -8.36 -2.92
C ASP A 11 -2.20 -7.01 -2.22
N LEU A 12 -3.20 -6.65 -1.42
CA LEU A 12 -3.23 -5.41 -0.65
C LEU A 12 -2.76 -5.70 0.76
N ILE A 13 -1.60 -5.17 1.11
CA ILE A 13 -0.95 -5.35 2.41
C ILE A 13 -1.01 -4.02 3.18
N PHE A 14 -1.42 -4.06 4.44
CA PHE A 14 -1.57 -2.88 5.28
C PHE A 14 -1.04 -3.12 6.70
N ASP A 15 -0.83 -2.02 7.41
CA ASP A 15 -0.38 -1.99 8.80
C ASP A 15 -1.59 -1.93 9.76
N PRO A 16 -1.92 -3.01 10.48
CA PRO A 16 -3.05 -2.98 11.41
C PRO A 16 -2.73 -2.25 12.73
N GLY A 17 -1.46 -1.92 13.00
CA GLY A 17 -1.00 -1.36 14.26
C GLY A 17 -0.88 0.17 14.28
N ASP A 18 -0.95 0.83 13.13
CA ASP A 18 -0.95 2.31 13.01
C ASP A 18 -2.23 2.77 12.29
N PRO A 19 -3.20 3.38 13.01
CA PRO A 19 -4.43 3.89 12.41
C PRO A 19 -4.21 4.91 11.28
N LEU A 20 -3.07 5.63 11.27
CA LEU A 20 -2.73 6.57 10.19
C LEU A 20 -2.42 5.85 8.86
N ASN A 21 -2.15 4.54 8.91
CA ASN A 21 -2.00 3.69 7.73
C ASN A 21 -3.31 2.99 7.34
N GLY A 22 -4.44 3.26 8.00
CA GLY A 22 -5.70 2.53 7.81
C GLY A 22 -6.28 2.60 6.38
N SER A 23 -5.84 3.58 5.59
CA SER A 23 -6.20 3.71 4.17
C SER A 23 -5.01 3.68 3.22
N LEU A 24 -3.86 3.19 3.68
CA LEU A 24 -2.63 3.07 2.90
C LEU A 24 -2.27 1.60 2.70
N TYR A 25 -1.96 1.24 1.45
CA TYR A 25 -1.74 -0.15 1.07
C TYR A 25 -0.49 -0.30 0.22
N LEU A 26 0.30 -1.32 0.52
CA LEU A 26 1.28 -1.90 -0.40
C LEU A 26 0.54 -2.86 -1.33
N CYS A 27 0.67 -2.65 -2.63
CA CYS A 27 0.01 -3.41 -3.67
C CYS A 27 1.05 -4.23 -4.45
N CYS A 28 1.16 -5.51 -4.10
CA CYS A 28 2.08 -6.46 -4.73
C CYS A 28 1.34 -7.29 -5.78
N SER A 29 1.86 -7.40 -7.00
CA SER A 29 1.19 -8.14 -8.08
C SER A 29 1.02 -9.63 -7.71
N ARG A 30 -0.19 -10.18 -7.92
CA ARG A 30 -0.52 -11.59 -7.65
C ARG A 30 0.14 -12.56 -8.62
N ASN A 31 0.28 -12.12 -9.87
CA ASN A 31 0.67 -12.96 -11.00
C ASN A 31 2.10 -12.69 -11.48
N GLN A 32 2.85 -11.85 -10.77
CA GLN A 32 4.22 -11.49 -11.12
C GLN A 32 5.12 -11.57 -9.89
N THR A 33 6.37 -11.97 -10.09
CA THR A 33 7.38 -11.91 -9.04
C THR A 33 7.75 -10.45 -8.77
N GLY A 34 6.99 -9.81 -7.89
CA GLY A 34 7.30 -8.49 -7.35
C GLY A 34 8.53 -8.49 -6.43
N PRO A 35 8.94 -7.31 -5.94
CA PRO A 35 9.84 -7.24 -4.79
C PRO A 35 9.20 -7.90 -3.57
N SER A 36 10.04 -8.39 -2.66
CA SER A 36 9.59 -8.92 -1.37
C SER A 36 8.84 -7.83 -0.58
N SER A 37 7.59 -8.13 -0.20
CA SER A 37 6.76 -7.28 0.66
C SER A 37 7.46 -6.98 1.98
N GLU A 38 8.16 -7.97 2.54
CA GLU A 38 8.88 -7.85 3.81
C GLU A 38 9.95 -6.76 3.71
N ARG A 39 10.68 -6.69 2.59
CA ARG A 39 11.68 -5.64 2.37
C ARG A 39 11.04 -4.25 2.26
N LEU A 40 9.90 -4.14 1.58
CA LEU A 40 9.20 -2.86 1.45
C LEU A 40 8.64 -2.37 2.80
N ILE A 41 8.08 -3.29 3.59
CA ILE A 41 7.59 -3.01 4.94
C ILE A 41 8.74 -2.60 5.84
N GLU A 42 9.89 -3.27 5.75
CA GLU A 42 11.07 -2.92 6.54
C GLU A 42 11.57 -1.51 6.20
N THR A 43 11.55 -1.11 4.93
CA THR A 43 11.82 0.29 4.54
C THR A 43 10.90 1.28 5.28
N LEU A 44 9.61 0.99 5.39
CA LEU A 44 8.65 1.84 6.10
C LEU A 44 8.83 1.81 7.62
N ARG A 45 9.21 0.67 8.19
CA ARG A 45 9.53 0.52 9.63
C ARG A 45 10.77 1.30 10.02
N ILE A 46 11.83 1.23 9.22
CA ILE A 46 13.06 2.02 9.42
C ILE A 46 12.74 3.53 9.37
N ALA A 47 11.81 3.94 8.51
CA ALA A 47 11.32 5.33 8.44
C ALA A 47 10.35 5.70 9.58
N GLY A 48 10.00 4.76 10.47
CA GLY A 48 9.11 5.00 11.60
C GLY A 48 7.64 5.24 11.24
N ILE A 49 7.23 4.87 10.02
CA ILE A 49 5.88 5.10 9.49
C ILE A 49 5.07 3.82 9.29
N TRP A 50 5.63 2.69 9.73
CA TRP A 50 4.96 1.40 9.85
C TRP A 50 5.23 0.83 11.25
N SER A 51 4.21 0.27 11.87
CA SER A 51 4.26 -0.24 13.24
C SER A 51 5.08 -1.53 13.39
N LYS A 52 5.25 -2.00 14.63
CA LYS A 52 5.89 -3.31 14.87
C LYS A 52 4.94 -4.49 14.63
N SER A 53 3.66 -4.23 14.37
CA SER A 53 2.67 -5.28 14.15
C SER A 53 2.97 -6.05 12.86
N GLU A 54 2.51 -7.30 12.84
CA GLU A 54 2.55 -8.13 11.65
C GLU A 54 1.67 -7.51 10.55
N PRO A 55 2.15 -7.45 9.30
CA PRO A 55 1.37 -6.95 8.18
C PRO A 55 0.14 -7.84 7.95
N LYS A 56 -0.97 -7.23 7.55
CA LYS A 56 -2.18 -7.96 7.15
C LYS A 56 -2.45 -7.80 5.67
N LEU A 57 -3.05 -8.84 5.11
CA LEU A 57 -3.58 -8.88 3.75
C LEU A 57 -5.08 -8.64 3.80
N VAL A 58 -5.62 -7.97 2.77
CA VAL A 58 -7.06 -7.97 2.52
C VAL A 58 -7.45 -9.35 1.95
N PRO A 59 -8.22 -10.17 2.68
CA PRO A 59 -8.61 -11.51 2.23
C PRO A 59 -9.50 -11.45 0.99
N ASP A 60 -9.45 -12.49 0.15
CA ASP A 60 -10.20 -12.54 -1.11
C ASP A 60 -11.71 -12.35 -0.89
N GLU A 61 -12.26 -13.01 0.12
CA GLU A 61 -13.66 -12.93 0.48
C GLU A 61 -14.11 -11.55 0.97
N GLN A 62 -13.18 -10.64 1.29
CA GLN A 62 -13.49 -9.29 1.78
C GLN A 62 -13.22 -8.20 0.74
N ARG A 63 -12.66 -8.53 -0.44
CA ARG A 63 -12.21 -7.52 -1.42
C ARG A 63 -13.35 -6.67 -1.95
N ASP A 64 -14.50 -7.28 -2.24
CA ASP A 64 -15.68 -6.55 -2.72
C ASP A 64 -16.21 -5.58 -1.65
N SER A 65 -16.21 -6.01 -0.38
CA SER A 65 -16.58 -5.15 0.74
C SER A 65 -15.63 -3.96 0.86
N TYR A 66 -14.32 -4.20 0.84
CA TYR A 66 -13.31 -3.14 0.88
C TYR A 66 -13.47 -2.18 -0.31
N LYS A 67 -13.59 -2.71 -1.53
CA LYS A 67 -13.80 -1.93 -2.75
C LYS A 67 -15.03 -1.03 -2.70
N SER A 68 -16.11 -1.48 -2.04
CA SER A 68 -17.35 -0.70 -1.89
C SER A 68 -17.27 0.41 -0.84
N GLN A 69 -16.32 0.31 0.10
CA GLN A 69 -16.18 1.22 1.24
C GLN A 69 -15.03 2.22 1.10
N LEU A 70 -14.16 2.02 0.11
CA LEU A 70 -12.96 2.81 -0.11
C LEU A 70 -13.12 3.74 -1.31
N GLU A 71 -12.85 5.02 -1.08
CA GLU A 71 -12.72 6.00 -2.15
C GLU A 71 -11.28 6.05 -2.62
N PHE A 72 -11.02 5.94 -3.92
CA PHE A 72 -9.66 6.01 -4.43
C PHE A 72 -9.16 7.45 -4.50
N ILE A 73 -7.99 7.70 -3.92
CA ILE A 73 -7.33 9.00 -3.95
C ILE A 73 -6.17 8.98 -4.94
N GLU A 74 -5.16 8.14 -4.69
CA GLU A 74 -3.93 8.13 -5.48
C GLU A 74 -3.29 6.75 -5.46
N ALA A 75 -2.54 6.41 -6.50
CA ALA A 75 -1.60 5.31 -6.45
C ALA A 75 -0.33 5.67 -7.21
N VAL A 76 0.81 5.21 -6.68
CA VAL A 76 2.14 5.50 -7.22
C VAL A 76 2.89 4.19 -7.38
N SER A 77 3.42 3.97 -8.58
CA SER A 77 4.21 2.79 -8.89
C SER A 77 5.71 3.07 -8.87
N TYR A 78 6.46 2.06 -8.49
CA TYR A 78 7.91 2.09 -8.37
C TYR A 78 8.54 0.85 -9.00
N VAL A 79 9.81 0.95 -9.36
CA VAL A 79 10.63 -0.17 -9.84
C VAL A 79 11.86 -0.36 -8.95
N VAL A 80 12.13 -1.62 -8.59
CA VAL A 80 13.33 -2.05 -7.88
C VAL A 80 13.84 -3.36 -8.49
N GLY A 81 15.10 -3.37 -8.95
CA GLY A 81 15.69 -4.56 -9.57
C GLY A 81 14.88 -5.10 -10.76
N GLY A 82 14.28 -4.21 -11.55
CA GLY A 82 13.41 -4.58 -12.68
C GLY A 82 11.99 -5.04 -12.30
N LYS A 83 11.66 -5.09 -11.01
CA LYS A 83 10.36 -5.52 -10.51
C LYS A 83 9.52 -4.32 -10.08
N LYS A 84 8.24 -4.35 -10.44
CA LYS A 84 7.27 -3.28 -10.13
C LYS A 84 6.57 -3.55 -8.80
N PHE A 85 6.34 -2.50 -8.02
CA PHE A 85 5.35 -2.49 -6.95
C PHE A 85 4.56 -1.19 -6.98
N THR A 86 3.43 -1.16 -6.30
CA THR A 86 2.57 0.02 -6.20
C THR A 86 2.22 0.29 -4.75
N ILE A 87 2.12 1.55 -4.39
CA ILE A 87 1.47 2.01 -3.16
C ILE A 87 0.16 2.70 -3.53
N ALA A 88 -0.86 2.50 -2.72
CA ALA A 88 -2.17 3.10 -2.94
C ALA A 88 -2.66 3.80 -1.67
N CYS A 89 -3.28 4.95 -1.89
CA CYS A 89 -3.97 5.76 -0.92
C CYS A 89 -5.45 5.78 -1.27
N PHE A 90 -6.27 5.42 -0.31
CA PHE A 90 -7.72 5.50 -0.36
C PHE A 90 -8.21 6.43 0.74
N ASP A 91 -9.50 6.75 0.72
CA ASP A 91 -10.22 7.27 1.88
C ASP A 91 -11.16 6.21 2.44
N HIS A 92 -11.39 6.25 3.75
CA HIS A 92 -12.32 5.36 4.45
C HIS A 92 -13.08 6.12 5.55
N PRO A 93 -14.40 5.98 5.68
CA PRO A 93 -15.19 6.73 6.67
C PRO A 93 -14.72 6.60 8.12
N LYS A 94 -14.16 5.43 8.49
CA LYS A 94 -13.62 5.15 9.83
C LYS A 94 -12.14 5.49 9.99
N TYR A 95 -11.39 5.49 8.89
CA TYR A 95 -9.94 5.62 8.86
C TYR A 95 -9.57 6.57 7.74
N PRO A 96 -9.89 7.86 7.87
CA PRO A 96 -9.70 8.80 6.79
C PRO A 96 -8.24 8.84 6.37
N SER A 97 -8.01 9.10 5.08
CA SER A 97 -6.67 9.31 4.55
C SER A 97 -5.98 10.47 5.26
N ASP A 98 -4.69 10.32 5.54
CA ASP A 98 -3.88 11.36 6.12
C ASP A 98 -2.84 11.83 5.09
N GLU A 99 -2.98 13.07 4.62
CA GLU A 99 -2.14 13.63 3.56
C GLU A 99 -0.66 13.69 3.96
N GLU A 100 -0.37 14.01 5.23
CA GLU A 100 1.00 14.06 5.73
C GLU A 100 1.63 12.67 5.75
N ARG A 101 0.89 11.66 6.22
CA ARG A 101 1.31 10.26 6.25
C ARG A 101 1.53 9.74 4.84
N TRP A 102 0.63 10.05 3.91
CA TRP A 102 0.78 9.68 2.51
C TRP A 102 2.02 10.33 1.88
N GLY A 103 2.26 11.62 2.16
CA GLY A 103 3.48 12.31 1.76
C GLY A 103 4.76 11.65 2.29
N LYS A 104 4.74 11.16 3.54
CA LYS A 104 5.86 10.42 4.14
C LYS A 104 6.10 9.07 3.47
N TRP A 105 5.05 8.34 3.09
CA TRP A 105 5.18 7.10 2.32
C TRP A 105 5.85 7.35 0.98
N LYS A 106 5.33 8.30 0.20
CA LYS A 106 5.91 8.69 -1.10
C LYS A 106 7.37 9.10 -0.95
N THR A 107 7.67 10.01 -0.02
CA THR A 107 9.04 10.48 0.24
C THR A 107 9.99 9.33 0.62
N THR A 108 9.53 8.39 1.44
CA THR A 108 10.32 7.25 1.88
C THR A 108 10.70 6.35 0.70
N PHE A 109 9.75 6.07 -0.19
CA PHE A 109 10.01 5.24 -1.37
C PHE A 109 10.74 5.97 -2.49
N ASP A 110 10.46 7.26 -2.71
CA ASP A 110 11.16 8.11 -3.70
C ASP A 110 12.67 8.21 -3.41
N ARG A 111 13.07 8.12 -2.14
CA ARG A 111 14.49 8.12 -1.74
C ARG A 111 15.23 6.82 -2.10
N GLN A 112 14.52 5.72 -2.33
CA GLN A 112 15.11 4.40 -2.52
C GLN A 112 14.85 3.81 -3.91
N TYR A 113 13.77 4.23 -4.57
CA TYR A 113 13.26 3.58 -5.77
C TYR A 113 12.85 4.59 -6.84
N VAL A 114 12.85 4.14 -8.09
CA VAL A 114 12.46 4.97 -9.23
C VAL A 114 10.96 4.88 -9.43
N ARG A 115 10.29 6.04 -9.44
CA ARG A 115 8.87 6.17 -9.76
C ARG A 115 8.63 5.98 -11.25
N ILE A 116 7.54 5.31 -11.62
CA ILE A 116 7.14 5.02 -13.02
C ILE A 116 5.66 5.31 -13.30
#